data_AF-Q57V30-F1
#
_entry.id   AF-Q57V30-F1
#
_cell.length_a   1.000
_cell.length_b   1.000
_cell.length_c   1.000
_cell.angle_alpha   90.00
_cell.angle_beta   90.00
_cell.angle_gamma   90.00
#
_symmetry.space_group_name_H-M   'P 1'
#
loop_
_entity.id
_entity.type
_entity.pdbx_description
1 polymer ?
#
loop_
_entity_poly.entity_id
_entity_poly.type
_entity_poly.pdbx_seq_one_letter_code
_entity_poly.pdbx_strand_id
1 'polypeptide(L)'
;MSSLMSANNSGLVFAMALTTNQTFFLTYHMGSYANNAVMLSSRKPMLMRDVFLTKSSSFFPNPLSCVYVHSPLDAVLNSLLAWFLVRPIIEIIGWRSGVAIYFGSGFFSSFAYIFSSQLGTGRTNTPFDCADTSNGAFSGFATLSLVLPKCYIPTSKRIPTSYLGVPYLIKCFYDEYVAPHYVDKREKGAIELRNWGFVGGVFFVMIYTSLVLRTKHDMTTMRTFWRNMGITTRKK
;
A
#
# COMPACT_ATOMS: atom_id res chain seq x y z
N MET A 1 -12.74 27.37 -10.51
CA MET A 1 -12.47 27.48 -9.06
C MET A 1 -13.00 26.29 -8.25
N SER A 2 -14.09 25.63 -8.63
CA SER A 2 -14.63 24.44 -7.93
C SER A 2 -13.73 23.19 -7.96
N SER A 3 -12.96 22.97 -9.04
CA SER A 3 -12.10 21.78 -9.16
C SER A 3 -10.91 21.76 -8.19
N LEU A 4 -10.36 22.92 -7.84
CA LEU A 4 -9.21 23.05 -6.94
C LEU A 4 -9.61 22.87 -5.46
N MET A 5 -10.78 23.36 -5.05
CA MET A 5 -11.32 23.09 -3.71
C MET A 5 -11.74 21.62 -3.55
N SER A 6 -12.30 21.01 -4.61
CA SER A 6 -12.65 19.59 -4.61
C SER A 6 -11.43 18.66 -4.55
N ALA A 7 -10.34 19.02 -5.23
CA ALA A 7 -9.08 18.26 -5.18
C ALA A 7 -8.48 18.24 -3.77
N ASN A 8 -8.41 19.40 -3.10
CA ASN A 8 -7.90 19.51 -1.71
C ASN A 8 -8.74 18.69 -0.71
N ASN A 9 -10.06 18.67 -0.87
CA ASN A 9 -10.92 17.89 0.01
C ASN A 9 -10.77 16.37 -0.22
N SER A 10 -10.49 15.94 -1.46
CA SER A 10 -10.36 14.51 -1.77
C SER A 10 -9.15 13.86 -1.09
N GLY A 11 -7.99 14.54 -1.07
CA GLY A 11 -6.79 14.04 -0.39
C GLY A 11 -6.96 13.97 1.13
N LEU A 12 -7.62 14.98 1.72
CA LEU A 12 -7.98 15.00 3.13
C LEU A 12 -8.90 13.83 3.51
N VAL A 13 -10.00 13.66 2.78
CA VAL A 13 -10.96 12.57 3.02
C VAL A 13 -10.28 11.20 2.85
N PHE A 14 -9.41 11.05 1.86
CA PHE A 14 -8.66 9.81 1.65
C PHE A 14 -7.70 9.52 2.81
N ALA A 15 -6.95 10.51 3.29
CA ALA A 15 -6.05 10.35 4.44
C ALA A 15 -6.81 10.03 5.74
N MET A 16 -7.95 10.69 5.97
CA MET A 16 -8.85 10.37 7.10
C MET A 16 -9.36 8.94 7.00
N ALA A 17 -9.84 8.53 5.82
CA ALA A 17 -10.32 7.16 5.60
C ALA A 17 -9.23 6.12 5.87
N LEU A 18 -8.01 6.33 5.38
CA LEU A 18 -6.89 5.42 5.65
C LEU A 18 -6.50 5.40 7.13
N THR A 19 -6.45 6.55 7.80
CA THR A 19 -6.12 6.63 9.23
C THR A 19 -7.16 5.91 10.08
N THR A 20 -8.45 6.19 9.85
CA THR A 20 -9.56 5.50 10.52
C THR A 20 -9.50 4.00 10.26
N ASN A 21 -9.17 3.59 9.04
CA ASN A 21 -9.01 2.20 8.67
C ASN A 21 -7.89 1.52 9.49
N GLN A 22 -6.71 2.14 9.60
CA GLN A 22 -5.60 1.60 10.41
C GLN A 22 -6.02 1.44 11.88
N THR A 23 -6.65 2.45 12.47
CA THR A 23 -7.11 2.41 13.88
C THR A 23 -8.20 1.35 14.09
N PHE A 24 -9.17 1.27 13.18
CA PHE A 24 -10.27 0.31 13.26
C PHE A 24 -9.77 -1.13 13.18
N PHE A 25 -8.92 -1.45 12.20
CA PHE A 25 -8.41 -2.82 12.04
C PHE A 25 -7.40 -3.21 13.10
N LEU A 26 -6.62 -2.26 13.65
CA LEU A 26 -5.80 -2.53 14.82
C LEU A 26 -6.66 -2.87 16.04
N THR A 27 -7.70 -2.08 16.31
CA THR A 27 -8.62 -2.32 17.44
C THR A 27 -9.36 -3.64 17.26
N TYR A 28 -9.83 -3.92 16.04
CA TYR A 28 -10.45 -5.19 15.70
C TYR A 28 -9.46 -6.35 15.89
N HIS A 29 -8.21 -6.19 15.49
CA HIS A 29 -7.18 -7.20 15.72
C HIS A 29 -7.00 -7.51 17.20
N MET A 30 -6.71 -6.49 18.00
CA MET A 30 -6.46 -6.63 19.44
C MET A 30 -7.64 -7.24 20.20
N GLY A 31 -8.88 -6.99 19.76
CA GLY A 31 -10.10 -7.55 20.36
C GLY A 31 -10.57 -8.89 19.77
N SER A 32 -9.85 -9.47 18.80
CA SER A 32 -10.29 -10.67 18.08
C SER A 32 -9.46 -11.92 18.41
N TYR A 33 -9.98 -13.07 17.99
CA TYR A 33 -9.27 -14.35 18.04
C TYR A 33 -7.96 -14.37 17.22
N ALA A 34 -7.80 -13.50 16.22
CA ALA A 34 -6.60 -13.51 15.39
C ALA A 34 -5.37 -12.87 16.07
N ASN A 35 -5.55 -12.22 17.22
CA ASN A 35 -4.44 -11.88 18.14
C ASN A 35 -3.90 -13.14 18.86
N ASN A 36 -4.55 -14.29 18.73
CA ASN A 36 -4.05 -15.57 19.21
C ASN A 36 -3.58 -16.43 18.03
N ALA A 37 -2.26 -16.62 17.91
CA ALA A 37 -1.64 -17.43 16.87
C ALA A 37 -2.24 -18.85 16.78
N VAL A 38 -2.57 -19.47 17.92
CA VAL A 38 -3.18 -20.82 17.95
C VAL A 38 -4.54 -20.83 17.24
N MET A 39 -5.33 -19.76 17.37
CA MET A 39 -6.63 -19.67 16.72
C MET A 39 -6.52 -19.54 15.20
N LEU A 40 -5.41 -19.03 14.66
CA LEU A 40 -5.18 -18.98 13.21
C LEU A 40 -5.07 -20.38 12.57
N SER A 41 -4.71 -21.42 13.34
CA SER A 41 -4.77 -22.83 12.88
C SER A 41 -6.17 -23.42 12.82
N SER A 42 -7.16 -22.76 13.43
CA SER A 42 -8.50 -23.32 13.57
C SER A 42 -9.15 -23.54 12.20
N ARG A 43 -9.67 -24.74 11.95
CA ARG A 43 -10.39 -25.03 10.70
C ARG A 43 -11.77 -24.34 10.63
N LYS A 44 -12.23 -23.73 11.72
CA LYS A 44 -13.49 -22.98 11.73
C LYS A 44 -13.34 -21.72 10.87
N PRO A 45 -14.41 -21.29 10.16
CA PRO A 45 -14.38 -20.05 9.41
C PRO A 45 -14.16 -18.89 10.39
N MET A 46 -13.11 -18.11 10.14
CA MET A 46 -12.80 -16.93 10.91
C MET A 46 -12.83 -15.75 9.96
N LEU A 47 -13.86 -14.91 10.07
CA LEU A 47 -14.08 -13.77 9.18
C LEU A 47 -12.78 -12.96 9.00
N MET A 48 -12.08 -12.73 10.11
CA MET A 48 -10.85 -11.96 10.10
C MET A 48 -9.71 -12.60 9.28
N ARG A 49 -9.44 -13.89 9.50
CA ARG A 49 -8.40 -14.62 8.77
C ARG A 49 -8.78 -14.84 7.32
N ASP A 50 -10.01 -15.28 7.09
CA ASP A 50 -10.44 -15.76 5.77
C ASP A 50 -10.82 -14.60 4.82
N VAL A 51 -11.19 -13.42 5.34
CA VAL A 51 -11.53 -12.23 4.54
C VAL A 51 -10.39 -11.22 4.47
N PHE A 52 -9.64 -11.00 5.55
CA PHE A 52 -8.67 -9.90 5.64
C PHE A 52 -7.22 -10.33 5.68
N LEU A 53 -6.89 -11.63 5.79
CA LEU A 53 -5.51 -12.09 5.76
C LEU A 53 -5.23 -12.88 4.48
N THR A 54 -3.97 -12.89 4.08
CA THR A 54 -3.46 -13.76 3.03
C THR A 54 -2.79 -14.96 3.68
N LYS A 55 -3.44 -16.12 3.65
CA LYS A 55 -2.84 -17.37 4.14
C LYS A 55 -1.73 -17.82 3.18
N SER A 56 -0.64 -18.38 3.73
CA SER A 56 0.45 -18.95 2.92
C SER A 56 -0.03 -20.10 2.04
N SER A 57 -1.05 -20.83 2.49
CA SER A 57 -1.69 -21.92 1.74
C SER A 57 -2.75 -21.45 0.72
N SER A 58 -3.00 -20.15 0.58
CA SER A 58 -4.01 -19.65 -0.36
C SER A 58 -3.52 -19.76 -1.80
N PHE A 59 -4.40 -20.20 -2.70
CA PHE A 59 -4.11 -20.23 -4.14
C PHE A 59 -4.22 -18.83 -4.77
N PHE A 60 -5.16 -18.01 -4.30
CA PHE A 60 -5.40 -16.68 -4.83
C PHE A 60 -4.92 -15.58 -3.86
N PRO A 61 -4.33 -14.49 -4.37
CA PRO A 61 -4.01 -13.31 -3.57
C PRO A 61 -5.27 -12.64 -3.03
N ASN A 62 -5.21 -12.17 -1.79
CA ASN A 62 -6.32 -11.45 -1.17
C ASN A 62 -6.14 -9.93 -1.34
N PRO A 63 -7.00 -9.23 -2.10
CA PRO A 63 -6.89 -7.78 -2.25
C PRO A 63 -7.23 -7.01 -0.97
N LEU A 64 -7.99 -7.59 -0.05
CA LEU A 64 -8.45 -6.91 1.16
C LEU A 64 -7.42 -6.95 2.29
N SER A 65 -6.34 -7.72 2.17
CA SER A 65 -5.33 -7.78 3.23
C SER A 65 -4.51 -6.51 3.39
N CYS A 66 -4.61 -5.56 2.46
CA CYS A 66 -3.98 -4.25 2.64
C CYS A 66 -4.70 -3.34 3.64
N VAL A 67 -5.97 -3.63 3.89
CA VAL A 67 -6.82 -2.88 4.83
C VAL A 67 -6.42 -3.19 6.27
N TYR A 68 -5.91 -4.40 6.47
CA TYR A 68 -5.64 -4.98 7.77
C TYR A 68 -4.25 -4.57 8.30
N VAL A 69 -4.17 -4.35 9.61
CA VAL A 69 -2.92 -4.09 10.33
C VAL A 69 -2.96 -4.77 11.70
N HIS A 70 -1.94 -5.58 12.01
CA HIS A 70 -1.80 -6.20 13.33
C HIS A 70 -0.86 -5.45 14.27
N SER A 71 0.20 -4.84 13.74
CA SER A 71 1.24 -4.19 14.54
C SER A 71 0.87 -2.75 14.90
N PRO A 72 0.91 -2.35 16.19
CA PRO A 72 0.68 -0.96 16.60
C PRO A 72 1.66 0.02 15.94
N LEU A 73 2.92 -0.37 15.77
CA LEU A 73 3.94 0.47 15.13
C LEU A 73 3.61 0.70 13.66
N ASP A 74 3.16 -0.34 12.96
CA ASP A 74 2.74 -0.23 11.55
C ASP A 74 1.53 0.68 11.43
N ALA A 75 0.54 0.55 12.32
CA ALA A 75 -0.65 1.40 12.31
C ALA A 75 -0.31 2.89 12.50
N VAL A 76 0.62 3.20 13.40
CA VAL A 76 1.11 4.58 13.63
C VAL A 76 1.86 5.09 12.40
N LEU A 77 2.82 4.33 11.86
CA LEU A 77 3.60 4.73 10.69
C LEU A 77 2.74 4.92 9.45
N ASN A 78 1.80 3.99 9.19
CA ASN A 78 0.86 4.05 8.09
C ASN A 78 -0.08 5.27 8.22
N SER A 79 -0.50 5.59 9.44
CA SER A 79 -1.29 6.79 9.70
C SER A 79 -0.51 8.07 9.40
N LEU A 80 0.75 8.15 9.83
CA LEU A 80 1.62 9.29 9.49
C LEU A 80 1.82 9.42 7.98
N LEU A 81 2.05 8.30 7.28
CA LEU A 81 2.19 8.29 5.83
C LEU A 81 0.91 8.67 5.11
N ALA A 82 -0.26 8.30 5.63
CA ALA A 82 -1.54 8.72 5.06
C ALA A 82 -1.62 10.26 4.96
N TRP A 83 -1.15 10.96 5.99
CA TRP A 83 -1.17 12.42 6.06
C TRP A 83 -0.04 13.11 5.31
N PHE A 84 1.20 12.62 5.43
CA PHE A 84 2.37 13.33 4.92
C PHE A 84 2.81 12.89 3.53
N LEU A 85 2.41 11.70 3.11
CA LEU A 85 2.82 11.11 1.83
C LEU A 85 1.62 10.84 0.92
N VAL A 86 0.59 10.14 1.40
CA VAL A 86 -0.55 9.75 0.55
C VAL A 86 -1.38 10.97 0.19
N ARG A 87 -1.77 11.80 1.16
CA ARG A 87 -2.54 13.02 0.91
C ARG A 87 -2.02 13.88 -0.26
N PRO A 88 -0.77 14.37 -0.26
CA PRO A 88 -0.28 15.23 -1.34
C PRO A 88 -0.17 14.48 -2.67
N ILE A 89 0.05 13.15 -2.66
CA ILE A 89 0.02 12.34 -3.88
C ILE A 89 -1.41 12.31 -4.46
N ILE A 90 -2.42 12.06 -3.62
CA ILE A 90 -3.83 12.01 -4.01
C ILE A 90 -4.31 13.35 -4.56
N GLU A 91 -3.86 14.46 -3.98
CA GLU A 91 -4.15 15.80 -4.49
C GLU A 91 -3.65 16.00 -5.94
N ILE A 92 -2.58 15.29 -6.36
CA ILE A 92 -2.03 15.33 -7.72
C ILE A 92 -2.74 14.34 -8.66
N ILE A 93 -2.83 13.07 -8.26
CA ILE A 93 -3.30 11.99 -9.17
C ILE A 93 -4.83 11.79 -9.16
N GLY A 94 -5.50 12.30 -8.12
CA GLY A 94 -6.91 12.10 -7.83
C GLY A 94 -7.21 10.83 -7.04
N TRP A 95 -8.28 10.87 -6.23
CA TRP A 95 -8.68 9.78 -5.34
C TRP A 95 -8.93 8.44 -6.05
N ARG A 96 -9.44 8.46 -7.29
CA ARG A 96 -9.70 7.23 -8.07
C ARG A 96 -8.40 6.45 -8.35
N SER A 97 -7.34 7.17 -8.75
CA SER A 97 -6.02 6.57 -8.91
C SER A 97 -5.46 6.13 -7.57
N GLY A 98 -5.74 6.87 -6.50
CA GLY A 98 -5.45 6.46 -5.12
C GLY A 98 -6.03 5.12 -4.71
N VAL A 99 -7.33 4.92 -4.94
CA VAL A 99 -8.02 3.64 -4.66
C VAL A 99 -7.38 2.50 -5.47
N ALA A 100 -7.14 2.73 -6.77
CA ALA A 100 -6.48 1.75 -7.63
C ALA A 100 -5.07 1.40 -7.15
N ILE A 101 -4.29 2.39 -6.70
CA ILE A 101 -2.95 2.18 -6.14
C ILE A 101 -3.02 1.42 -4.83
N TYR A 102 -3.91 1.80 -3.91
CA TYR A 102 -4.01 1.17 -2.60
C TYR A 102 -4.39 -0.31 -2.69
N PHE A 103 -5.49 -0.63 -3.38
CA PHE A 103 -5.93 -2.01 -3.53
C PHE A 103 -5.08 -2.82 -4.50
N GLY A 104 -4.60 -2.20 -5.59
CA GLY A 104 -3.71 -2.88 -6.54
C GLY A 104 -2.36 -3.23 -5.91
N SER A 105 -1.76 -2.30 -5.17
CA SER A 105 -0.52 -2.57 -4.43
C SER A 105 -0.74 -3.64 -3.36
N GLY A 106 -1.88 -3.59 -2.65
CA GLY A 106 -2.30 -4.62 -1.71
C GLY A 106 -2.39 -6.01 -2.33
N PHE A 107 -3.11 -6.13 -3.45
CA PHE A 107 -3.29 -7.37 -4.20
C PHE A 107 -1.96 -7.97 -4.67
N PHE A 108 -1.10 -7.15 -5.29
CA PHE A 108 0.20 -7.64 -5.76
C PHE A 108 1.14 -7.97 -4.61
N SER A 109 0.99 -7.31 -3.46
CA SER A 109 1.75 -7.68 -2.27
C SER A 109 1.32 -9.04 -1.72
N SER A 110 0.02 -9.32 -1.71
CA SER A 110 -0.52 -10.64 -1.36
C SER A 110 -0.02 -11.72 -2.33
N PHE A 111 0.04 -11.40 -3.62
CA PHE A 111 0.62 -12.28 -4.63
C PHE A 111 2.11 -12.54 -4.36
N ALA A 112 2.90 -11.49 -4.09
CA ALA A 112 4.32 -11.62 -3.78
C ALA A 112 4.56 -12.49 -2.53
N TYR A 113 3.74 -12.34 -1.49
CA TYR A 113 3.80 -13.19 -0.30
C TYR A 113 3.52 -14.66 -0.62
N ILE A 114 2.42 -14.97 -1.33
CA ILE A 114 2.07 -16.35 -1.72
C ILE A 114 3.19 -16.95 -2.59
N PHE A 115 3.65 -16.19 -3.59
CA PHE A 115 4.70 -16.63 -4.49
C PHE A 115 6.01 -16.91 -3.74
N SER A 116 6.40 -16.04 -2.79
CA SER A 116 7.58 -16.26 -1.94
C SER A 116 7.44 -17.50 -1.05
N SER A 117 6.23 -17.78 -0.56
CA SER A 117 5.92 -18.95 0.27
C SER A 117 5.98 -20.25 -0.52
N GLN A 118 5.63 -20.21 -1.81
CA GLN A 118 5.71 -21.36 -2.72
C GLN A 118 7.15 -21.65 -3.19
N LEU A 119 7.98 -20.61 -3.35
CA LEU A 119 9.36 -20.77 -3.80
C LEU A 119 10.31 -21.29 -2.71
N GLY A 120 10.02 -21.02 -1.43
CA GLY A 120 10.94 -21.35 -0.35
C GLY A 120 10.24 -21.88 0.90
N THR A 121 10.52 -23.13 1.25
CA THR A 121 10.02 -23.76 2.48
C THR A 121 10.51 -23.10 3.77
N GLY A 122 11.57 -22.29 3.70
CA GLY A 122 12.08 -21.53 4.85
C GLY A 122 11.39 -20.17 5.09
N ARG A 123 10.52 -19.72 4.17
CA ARG A 123 9.80 -18.45 4.33
C ARG A 123 8.69 -18.57 5.37
N THR A 124 7.95 -19.68 5.36
CA THR A 124 6.87 -19.95 6.32
C THR A 124 7.32 -20.99 7.35
N ASN A 125 6.92 -20.80 8.61
CA ASN A 125 7.06 -21.79 9.67
C ASN A 125 5.95 -22.85 9.58
N THR A 126 4.74 -22.43 9.23
CA THR A 126 3.55 -23.30 9.19
C THR A 126 2.69 -23.02 7.95
N PRO A 127 1.87 -24.00 7.51
CA PRO A 127 0.87 -23.77 6.46
C PRO A 127 -0.26 -22.81 6.90
N PHE A 128 -0.33 -22.47 8.19
CA PHE A 128 -1.32 -21.54 8.75
C PHE A 128 -0.79 -20.11 8.86
N ASP A 129 0.46 -19.87 8.47
CA ASP A 129 1.06 -18.53 8.50
C ASP A 129 0.28 -17.58 7.60
N CYS A 130 0.05 -16.39 8.11
CA CYS A 130 -0.77 -15.38 7.46
C CYS A 130 0.05 -14.11 7.25
N ALA A 131 -0.24 -13.41 6.15
CA ALA A 131 0.24 -12.06 5.95
C ALA A 131 -0.90 -11.06 5.90
N ASP A 132 -0.70 -9.92 6.56
CA ASP A 132 -1.35 -8.68 6.16
C ASP A 132 -0.45 -7.94 5.17
N THR A 133 -1.06 -7.12 4.31
CA THR A 133 -0.34 -6.48 3.19
C THR A 133 -0.51 -4.97 3.19
N SER A 134 -0.75 -4.40 4.38
CA SER A 134 -0.85 -2.95 4.56
C SER A 134 0.47 -2.26 4.24
N ASN A 135 1.62 -2.81 4.65
CA ASN A 135 2.93 -2.29 4.25
C ASN A 135 3.10 -2.34 2.73
N GLY A 136 2.58 -3.39 2.11
CA GLY A 136 2.50 -3.50 0.66
C GLY A 136 1.76 -2.34 0.00
N ALA A 137 0.58 -1.98 0.49
CA ALA A 137 -0.18 -0.87 -0.07
C ALA A 137 0.49 0.50 0.13
N PHE A 138 1.04 0.76 1.31
CA PHE A 138 1.77 2.00 1.59
C PHE A 138 3.12 2.06 0.87
N SER A 139 3.79 0.92 0.63
CA SER A 139 5.02 0.85 -0.15
C SER A 139 4.79 1.24 -1.61
N GLY A 140 3.60 0.95 -2.14
CA GLY A 140 3.16 1.46 -3.44
C GLY A 140 3.15 2.99 -3.47
N PHE A 141 2.52 3.64 -2.50
CA PHE A 141 2.56 5.10 -2.40
C PHE A 141 3.97 5.64 -2.16
N ALA A 142 4.77 4.98 -1.32
CA ALA A 142 6.16 5.35 -1.09
C ALA A 142 6.99 5.27 -2.38
N THR A 143 6.78 4.26 -3.21
CA THR A 143 7.39 4.14 -4.54
C THR A 143 6.94 5.27 -5.46
N LEU A 144 5.65 5.59 -5.45
CA LEU A 144 5.11 6.68 -6.26
C LEU A 144 5.71 8.04 -5.88
N SER A 145 6.05 8.25 -4.60
CA SER A 145 6.72 9.48 -4.14
C SER A 145 8.09 9.69 -4.81
N LEU A 146 8.77 8.61 -5.23
CA LEU A 146 10.05 8.69 -5.97
C LEU A 146 9.85 9.11 -7.43
N VAL A 147 8.70 8.79 -8.01
CA VAL A 147 8.39 9.11 -9.41
C VAL A 147 7.71 10.47 -9.57
N LEU A 148 7.23 11.08 -8.47
CA LEU A 148 6.60 12.40 -8.45
C LEU A 148 7.55 13.48 -7.88
N PRO A 149 8.54 13.98 -8.65
CA PRO A 149 9.62 14.84 -8.12
C PRO A 149 9.16 16.21 -7.61
N LYS A 150 7.92 16.62 -7.89
CA LYS A 150 7.35 17.91 -7.44
C LYS A 150 6.23 17.73 -6.40
N CYS A 151 6.16 16.57 -5.76
CA CYS A 151 5.24 16.31 -4.66
C CYS A 151 5.95 16.64 -3.34
N TYR A 152 5.35 17.53 -2.54
CA TYR A 152 5.92 18.01 -1.29
C TYR A 152 5.03 17.66 -0.10
N ILE A 153 5.63 17.54 1.07
CA ILE A 153 4.89 17.30 2.32
C ILE A 153 3.94 18.49 2.57
N PRO A 154 2.70 18.28 3.05
CA PRO A 154 1.74 19.37 3.24
C PRO A 154 2.22 20.52 4.15
N THR A 155 3.13 20.24 5.08
CA THR A 155 3.71 21.22 6.02
C THR A 155 4.87 22.01 5.45
N SER A 156 5.49 21.57 4.35
CA SER A 156 6.68 22.23 3.80
C SER A 156 6.74 22.09 2.27
N LYS A 157 6.73 23.23 1.58
CA LYS A 157 6.93 23.31 0.12
C LYS A 157 8.36 23.00 -0.34
N ARG A 158 9.28 22.71 0.60
CA ARG A 158 10.70 22.46 0.31
C ARG A 158 11.09 21.00 0.47
N ILE A 159 10.29 20.20 1.19
CA ILE A 159 10.63 18.81 1.50
C ILE A 159 9.84 17.90 0.57
N PRO A 160 10.49 17.24 -0.40
CA PRO A 160 9.85 16.27 -1.27
C PRO A 160 9.28 15.11 -0.45
N THR A 161 8.16 14.53 -0.87
CA THR A 161 7.55 13.37 -0.21
C THR A 161 8.44 12.13 -0.25
N SER A 162 9.40 12.06 -1.17
CA SER A 162 10.41 11.00 -1.24
C SER A 162 11.26 10.88 0.03
N TYR A 163 11.43 11.97 0.80
CA TYR A 163 12.14 11.93 2.08
C TYR A 163 11.40 11.08 3.14
N LEU A 164 10.10 10.85 2.97
CA LEU A 164 9.32 9.91 3.79
C LEU A 164 9.18 8.55 3.10
N GLY A 165 9.09 8.54 1.76
CA GLY A 165 8.98 7.31 0.98
C GLY A 165 10.21 6.40 1.09
N VAL A 166 11.43 6.96 0.98
CA VAL A 166 12.67 6.18 1.05
C VAL A 166 12.83 5.50 2.43
N PRO A 167 12.74 6.21 3.57
CA PRO A 167 12.83 5.54 4.88
C PRO A 167 11.75 4.47 5.08
N TYR A 168 10.54 4.69 4.56
CA TYR A 168 9.48 3.68 4.67
C TYR A 168 9.78 2.42 3.86
N LEU A 169 10.30 2.57 2.63
CA LEU A 169 10.75 1.42 1.83
C LEU A 169 11.91 0.67 2.50
N ILE A 170 12.85 1.38 3.12
CA ILE A 170 13.93 0.78 3.90
C ILE A 170 13.36 0.00 5.09
N LYS A 171 12.38 0.56 5.81
CA LYS A 171 11.66 -0.12 6.88
C LYS A 171 10.99 -1.40 6.39
N CYS A 172 10.23 -1.34 5.29
CA CYS A 172 9.60 -2.53 4.71
C CYS A 172 10.63 -3.59 4.29
N PHE A 173 11.74 -3.17 3.69
CA PHE A 173 12.85 -4.07 3.35
C PHE A 173 13.45 -4.73 4.59
N TYR A 174 13.67 -3.95 5.65
CA TYR A 174 14.18 -4.44 6.92
C TYR A 174 13.23 -5.49 7.53
N ASP A 175 11.93 -5.21 7.63
CA ASP A 175 10.96 -6.11 8.26
C ASP A 175 10.75 -7.44 7.50
N GLU A 176 10.91 -7.44 6.18
CA GLU A 176 10.69 -8.62 5.34
C GLU A 176 11.95 -9.47 5.11
N TYR A 177 13.13 -8.84 5.06
CA TYR A 177 14.38 -9.51 4.67
C TYR A 177 15.47 -9.51 5.74
N VAL A 178 15.42 -8.61 6.73
CA VAL A 178 16.49 -8.48 7.75
C VAL A 178 15.99 -8.92 9.12
N ALA A 179 14.94 -8.30 9.65
CA ALA A 179 14.38 -8.59 10.97
C ALA A 179 14.10 -10.10 11.19
N PRO A 180 13.52 -10.85 10.23
CA PRO A 180 13.21 -12.27 10.44
C PRO A 180 14.44 -13.18 10.61
N HIS A 181 15.62 -12.73 10.15
CA HIS A 181 16.85 -13.50 10.19
C HIS A 181 17.78 -13.10 11.35
N TYR A 182 17.75 -11.83 11.75
CA TYR A 182 18.74 -11.28 12.69
C TYR A 182 18.15 -10.83 14.04
N VAL A 183 16.85 -10.54 14.10
CA VAL A 183 16.22 -9.94 15.30
C VAL A 183 15.14 -10.85 15.86
N ASP A 184 14.26 -11.35 15.00
CA ASP A 184 13.11 -12.13 15.42
C ASP A 184 13.51 -13.57 15.69
N LYS A 185 13.37 -14.00 16.96
CA LYS A 185 13.50 -15.41 17.32
C LYS A 185 12.25 -16.16 16.88
N ARG A 186 12.29 -16.73 15.67
CA ARG A 186 11.20 -17.55 15.12
C ARG A 186 11.16 -18.92 15.82
N GLU A 187 10.17 -19.14 16.67
CA GLU A 187 9.94 -20.45 17.29
C GLU A 187 9.46 -21.45 16.21
N LYS A 188 10.14 -22.59 16.10
CA LYS A 188 9.78 -23.61 15.11
C LYS A 188 8.37 -24.13 15.38
N GLY A 189 7.50 -24.04 14.38
CA GLY A 189 6.10 -24.49 14.47
C GLY A 189 5.13 -23.46 15.05
N ALA A 190 5.61 -22.28 15.47
CA ALA A 190 4.73 -21.18 15.83
C ALA A 190 4.12 -20.56 14.57
N ILE A 191 2.81 -20.31 14.63
CA ILE A 191 2.04 -19.70 13.54
C ILE A 191 2.32 -18.21 13.55
N GLU A 192 2.77 -17.68 12.43
CA GLU A 192 3.17 -16.28 12.33
C GLU A 192 2.13 -15.45 11.57
N LEU A 193 1.89 -14.23 12.07
CA LEU A 193 1.21 -13.17 11.34
C LEU A 193 2.24 -12.08 11.05
N ARG A 194 2.51 -11.79 9.77
CA ARG A 194 3.57 -10.86 9.34
C ARG A 194 3.08 -9.88 8.27
N ASN A 195 3.68 -8.70 8.21
CA ASN A 195 3.34 -7.69 7.19
C ASN A 195 4.32 -7.74 6.01
N TRP A 196 4.21 -8.80 5.22
CA TRP A 196 5.15 -9.16 4.15
C TRP A 196 4.55 -9.00 2.74
N GLY A 197 5.42 -9.08 1.75
CA GLY A 197 5.10 -8.98 0.34
C GLY A 197 5.21 -7.56 -0.21
N PHE A 198 5.91 -6.64 0.46
CA PHE A 198 5.89 -5.22 0.05
C PHE A 198 6.41 -5.01 -1.38
N VAL A 199 7.34 -5.87 -1.82
CA VAL A 199 7.90 -5.86 -3.18
C VAL A 199 6.81 -5.91 -4.25
N GLY A 200 5.70 -6.62 -3.99
CA GLY A 200 4.56 -6.66 -4.89
C GLY A 200 3.91 -5.29 -5.07
N GLY A 201 3.77 -4.51 -4.00
CA GLY A 201 3.26 -3.15 -4.04
C GLY A 201 4.16 -2.19 -4.82
N VAL A 202 5.47 -2.27 -4.58
CA VAL A 202 6.49 -1.53 -5.34
C VAL A 202 6.40 -1.85 -6.83
N PHE A 203 6.36 -3.14 -7.18
CA PHE A 203 6.27 -3.61 -8.55
C PHE A 203 4.99 -3.14 -9.25
N PHE A 204 3.83 -3.25 -8.58
CA PHE A 204 2.56 -2.78 -9.11
C PHE A 204 2.60 -1.30 -9.45
N VAL A 205 3.15 -0.46 -8.56
CA VAL A 205 3.20 0.98 -8.81
C VAL A 205 4.16 1.35 -9.93
N MET A 206 5.27 0.64 -10.11
CA MET A 206 6.13 0.83 -11.29
C MET A 206 5.38 0.54 -12.59
N ILE A 207 4.59 -0.54 -12.64
CA ILE A 207 3.72 -0.87 -13.78
C ILE A 207 2.65 0.20 -13.97
N TYR A 208 1.91 0.54 -12.90
CA TYR A 208 0.83 1.51 -12.92
C TYR A 208 1.32 2.87 -13.42
N THR A 209 2.50 3.30 -12.97
CA THR A 209 3.10 4.57 -13.39
C THR A 209 3.53 4.54 -14.85
N SER A 210 4.15 3.44 -15.28
CA SER A 210 4.61 3.26 -16.67
C SER A 210 3.47 3.19 -17.68
N LEU A 211 2.34 2.58 -17.31
CA LEU A 211 1.19 2.40 -18.20
C LEU A 211 0.18 3.54 -18.06
N VAL A 212 -0.32 3.79 -16.85
CA VAL A 212 -1.48 4.66 -16.63
C VAL A 212 -1.07 6.12 -16.52
N LEU A 213 -0.06 6.43 -15.72
CA LEU A 213 0.37 7.82 -15.53
C LEU A 213 1.05 8.38 -16.79
N ARG A 214 1.86 7.57 -17.48
CA ARG A 214 2.42 7.92 -18.79
C ARG A 214 1.31 8.20 -19.81
N THR A 215 0.33 7.31 -19.94
CA THR A 215 -0.81 7.52 -20.86
C THR A 215 -1.58 8.79 -20.51
N LYS A 216 -1.80 9.10 -19.23
CA LYS A 216 -2.45 10.38 -18.84
C LYS A 216 -1.61 11.58 -19.25
N HIS A 217 -0.29 11.56 -19.01
CA HIS A 217 0.61 12.64 -19.40
C HIS A 217 0.65 12.82 -20.93
N ASP A 218 0.74 11.72 -21.67
CA ASP A 218 0.73 11.71 -23.13
C ASP A 218 -0.61 12.22 -23.68
N MET A 219 -1.74 11.83 -23.07
CA MET A 219 -3.07 12.32 -23.42
C MET A 219 -3.24 13.82 -23.10
N THR A 220 -2.70 14.30 -21.98
CA THR A 220 -2.72 15.74 -21.64
C THR A 220 -1.85 16.54 -22.61
N THR A 221 -0.70 16.01 -23.00
CA THR A 221 0.19 16.63 -23.99
C THR A 221 -0.47 16.66 -25.36
N MET A 222 -1.10 15.56 -25.78
CA MET A 222 -1.85 15.45 -27.03
C MET A 222 -3.05 16.42 -27.06
N ARG A 223 -3.82 16.53 -25.97
CA ARG A 223 -4.91 17.53 -25.88
C ARG A 223 -4.40 18.96 -25.99
N THR A 224 -3.27 19.26 -25.36
CA THR A 224 -2.62 20.59 -25.47
C THR A 224 -2.18 20.87 -26.90
N PHE A 225 -1.57 19.88 -27.56
CA PHE A 225 -1.15 19.95 -28.95
C PHE A 225 -2.33 20.21 -29.90
N TRP A 226 -3.41 19.42 -29.81
CA TRP A 226 -4.61 19.61 -30.64
C TRP A 226 -5.29 20.95 -30.39
N ARG A 227 -5.33 21.41 -29.13
CA ARG A 227 -5.86 22.75 -28.80
C ARG A 227 -5.06 23.86 -29.46
N ASN A 228 -3.73 23.73 -29.48
CA ASN A 228 -2.86 24.71 -30.13
C ASN A 228 -3.03 24.68 -31.65
N MET A 229 -3.19 23.50 -32.27
CA MET A 229 -3.49 23.41 -33.71
C MET A 229 -4.85 24.02 -34.05
N GLY A 230 -5.89 23.77 -33.25
CA GLY A 230 -7.25 24.29 -33.50
C GLY A 230 -7.39 25.81 -33.33
N ILE A 231 -6.51 26.46 -32.59
CA ILE A 231 -6.47 27.94 -32.48
C ILE A 231 -5.78 28.57 -33.70
N THR A 232 -4.94 27.81 -34.42
CA THR A 232 -4.15 28.34 -35.54
C THR A 232 -4.95 28.38 -36.86
N THR A 233 -6.12 27.73 -36.94
CA THR A 233 -6.97 27.69 -38.15
C THR A 233 -8.11 28.72 -38.21
N ARG A 234 -8.18 29.68 -37.27
CA ARG A 234 -9.22 30.76 -37.25
C ARG A 234 -8.66 32.19 -37.41
N LYS A 235 -7.56 32.36 -38.14
CA LYS A 235 -7.09 33.68 -38.59
C LYS A 235 -6.76 33.67 -40.09
N LYS A 236 -7.80 33.77 -40.90
CA LYS A 236 -7.81 34.43 -42.21
C LYS A 236 -9.15 35.13 -42.34
#